data_AF-A0A955LZ49-F1
#
_entry.id   AF-A0A955LZ49-F1
#
_cell.length_a   1.000
_cell.length_b   1.000
_cell.length_c   1.000
_cell.angle_alpha   90.00
_cell.angle_beta   90.00
_cell.angle_gamma   90.00
#
_symmetry.space_group_name_H-M   'P 1'
#
loop_
_entity.id
_entity.type
_entity.pdbx_description
1 polymer ?
#
loop_
_entity_poly.entity_id
_entity_poly.type
_entity_poly.pdbx_seq_one_letter_code
_entity_poly.pdbx_strand_id
1 'polypeptide(L)'
;AVMVDNLDAPIFVGTFHQFCLNVLKEKSSLELPADFRIASEEDVADVVRNLWPEAGAKERNQKLLTISKWKSVDFKTPEPEDVKIYTQDLRRRGWLDFDDLQLETLKILESGAGVLNDLRKTYPAIFVDEYQDINAVQHALLRQLAGPQNRITAIGDPNQAIYGFRGSDVRFFETFTEDFSPSEVFHLSDNYRSAKNLLSASGQVMSAGGNANIPELTANIYAQGRLIIHAVPTEKAEAEYVVHQIEKLVGGTSMFSQDTGRVETEEEGERTFGDIAILYRLNSQRYALQKALDRSGIPYNVTVKKTDSSLEEDWQGQYSKADEGAVVDSEKVSLMTLHASKGLEFPVVFIVGCENQLLPLNAGGMISDIEEERRLFYVGMTRAKERLYMIRAKQRMLYGQKAQHDPSPFLADIEEGLKEYEKIVSMSKSRKKSDLQFDLFQ
;
A
#
# COMPACT_ATOMS: atom_id res chain seq x y z
N ALA A 1 -22.77 1.54 -2.83
CA ALA A 1 -23.40 1.32 -4.14
C ALA A 1 -23.45 2.67 -4.85
N VAL A 2 -22.67 2.86 -5.90
CA VAL A 2 -22.89 3.98 -6.81
C VAL A 2 -24.12 3.60 -7.61
N MET A 3 -25.24 4.27 -7.34
CA MET A 3 -26.47 4.10 -8.11
C MET A 3 -26.22 4.75 -9.47
N VAL A 4 -25.82 3.94 -10.44
CA VAL A 4 -25.86 4.33 -11.85
C VAL A 4 -27.32 4.12 -12.27
N ASP A 5 -28.10 5.19 -12.21
CA ASP A 5 -29.50 5.17 -12.64
C ASP A 5 -29.57 4.73 -14.12
N ASN A 6 -30.35 3.70 -14.42
CA ASN A 6 -30.54 3.01 -15.72
C ASN A 6 -29.58 1.87 -16.10
N LEU A 7 -29.39 0.87 -15.21
CA LEU A 7 -29.02 -0.46 -15.67
C LEU A 7 -30.12 -1.46 -15.29
N ASP A 8 -30.84 -1.97 -16.30
CA ASP A 8 -31.87 -3.01 -16.17
C ASP A 8 -31.31 -4.37 -15.70
N ALA A 9 -29.98 -4.50 -15.62
CA ALA A 9 -29.28 -5.71 -15.19
C ALA A 9 -28.43 -5.44 -13.94
N PRO A 10 -28.42 -6.35 -12.95
CA PRO A 10 -27.59 -6.22 -11.75
C PRO A 10 -26.10 -6.28 -12.11
N ILE A 11 -25.31 -5.31 -11.64
CA ILE A 11 -23.86 -5.33 -11.76
C ILE A 11 -23.26 -5.99 -10.52
N PHE A 12 -22.33 -6.93 -10.72
CA PHE A 12 -21.48 -7.40 -9.64
C PHE A 12 -20.23 -6.51 -9.52
N VAL A 13 -20.01 -5.96 -8.32
CA VAL A 13 -18.77 -5.25 -7.96
C VAL A 13 -18.23 -5.89 -6.70
N GLY A 14 -17.01 -6.43 -6.77
CA GLY A 14 -16.37 -7.12 -5.66
C GLY A 14 -14.97 -7.60 -5.99
N THR A 15 -14.28 -8.17 -4.99
CA THR A 15 -12.95 -8.74 -5.15
C THR A 15 -13.00 -10.13 -5.81
N PHE A 16 -11.86 -10.62 -6.32
CA PHE A 16 -11.73 -11.99 -6.81
C PHE A 16 -12.20 -13.04 -5.78
N HIS A 17 -11.86 -12.84 -4.51
CA HIS A 17 -12.26 -13.74 -3.42
C HIS A 17 -13.78 -13.76 -3.25
N GLN A 18 -14.42 -12.59 -3.27
CA GLN A 18 -15.88 -12.50 -3.14
C GLN A 18 -16.59 -13.14 -4.34
N PHE A 19 -16.07 -12.94 -5.55
CA PHE A 19 -16.58 -13.58 -6.76
C PHE A 19 -16.48 -15.11 -6.65
N CYS A 20 -15.29 -15.63 -6.34
CA CYS A 20 -15.04 -17.06 -6.21
C CYS A 20 -15.90 -17.69 -5.10
N LEU A 21 -16.07 -17.01 -3.96
CA LEU A 21 -16.95 -17.45 -2.88
C LEU A 21 -18.41 -17.57 -3.35
N ASN A 22 -18.91 -16.61 -4.11
CA ASN A 22 -20.29 -16.66 -4.63
C ASN A 22 -20.45 -17.83 -5.60
N VAL A 23 -19.50 -18.03 -6.52
CA VAL A 23 -19.51 -19.16 -7.46
C VAL A 23 -19.51 -20.49 -6.71
N LEU A 24 -18.63 -20.66 -5.72
CA LEU A 24 -18.53 -21.90 -4.93
C LEU A 24 -19.81 -22.20 -4.13
N LYS A 25 -20.48 -21.17 -3.60
CA LYS A 25 -21.75 -21.32 -2.87
C LYS A 25 -22.92 -21.68 -3.78
N GLU A 26 -22.99 -21.11 -4.98
CA GLU A 26 -24.08 -21.35 -5.92
C GLU A 26 -23.92 -22.65 -6.72
N LYS A 27 -22.67 -23.02 -6.99
CA LYS A 27 -22.30 -24.09 -7.93
C LYS A 27 -21.36 -25.06 -7.20
N SER A 28 -21.87 -25.72 -6.16
CA SER A 28 -21.07 -26.66 -5.36
C SER A 28 -20.49 -27.77 -6.24
N SER A 29 -19.17 -27.98 -6.15
CA SER A 29 -18.53 -29.18 -6.70
C SER A 29 -18.94 -30.42 -5.90
N LEU A 30 -18.76 -31.61 -6.48
CA LEU A 30 -19.02 -32.90 -5.82
C LEU A 30 -18.13 -33.15 -4.58
N GLU A 31 -17.05 -32.39 -4.41
CA GLU A 31 -16.03 -32.63 -3.38
C GLU A 31 -16.05 -31.63 -2.23
N LEU A 32 -16.83 -30.54 -2.33
CA LEU A 32 -16.94 -29.52 -1.28
C LEU A 32 -18.31 -29.61 -0.58
N PRO A 33 -18.35 -29.61 0.77
CA PRO A 33 -19.59 -29.48 1.51
C PRO A 33 -20.31 -28.18 1.15
N ALA A 34 -21.65 -28.19 1.07
CA ALA A 34 -22.44 -27.00 0.78
C ALA A 34 -22.28 -25.88 1.85
N ASP A 35 -21.80 -26.24 3.03
CA ASP A 35 -21.61 -25.40 4.22
C ASP A 35 -20.14 -25.21 4.60
N PHE A 36 -19.21 -25.27 3.64
CA PHE A 36 -17.80 -25.06 3.91
C PHE A 36 -17.53 -23.74 4.66
N ARG A 37 -16.54 -23.76 5.54
CA ARG A 37 -16.10 -22.58 6.32
C ARG A 37 -14.82 -22.00 5.73
N ILE A 38 -14.72 -20.68 5.72
CA ILE A 38 -13.47 -19.98 5.40
C ILE A 38 -12.59 -19.96 6.65
N ALA A 39 -11.38 -20.53 6.55
CA ALA A 39 -10.39 -20.51 7.61
C ALA A 39 -9.88 -19.07 7.82
N SER A 40 -9.99 -18.58 9.05
CA SER A 40 -9.36 -17.33 9.47
C SER A 40 -7.85 -17.50 9.65
N GLU A 41 -7.12 -16.40 9.81
CA GLU A 41 -5.68 -16.44 10.10
C GLU A 41 -5.35 -17.22 11.38
N GLU A 42 -6.22 -17.13 12.40
CA GLU A 42 -6.11 -17.91 13.64
C GLU A 42 -6.31 -19.41 13.37
N ASP A 43 -7.33 -19.75 12.57
CA ASP A 43 -7.59 -21.13 12.16
C ASP A 43 -6.39 -21.71 11.38
N VAL A 44 -5.80 -20.93 10.47
CA VAL A 44 -4.61 -21.32 9.70
C VAL A 44 -3.41 -21.50 10.62
N ALA A 45 -3.17 -20.58 11.56
CA ALA A 45 -2.08 -20.70 12.52
C ALA A 45 -2.23 -21.97 13.39
N ASP A 46 -3.44 -22.32 13.79
CA ASP A 46 -3.74 -23.55 14.53
C ASP A 46 -3.47 -24.80 13.69
N VAL A 47 -3.91 -24.82 12.43
CA VAL A 47 -3.68 -25.93 11.51
C VAL A 47 -2.18 -26.17 11.32
N VAL A 48 -1.41 -25.13 11.03
CA VAL A 48 0.05 -25.24 10.80
C VAL A 48 0.78 -25.66 12.07
N ARG A 49 0.35 -25.20 13.26
CA ARG A 49 0.89 -25.67 14.55
C ARG A 49 0.64 -27.16 14.79
N ASN A 50 -0.52 -27.66 14.39
CA ASN A 50 -0.86 -29.08 14.54
C ASN A 50 -0.14 -29.96 13.51
N LEU A 51 0.03 -29.48 12.28
CA LEU A 51 0.72 -30.22 11.21
C LEU A 51 2.24 -30.27 11.43
N TRP A 52 2.83 -29.19 11.92
CA TRP A 52 4.27 -29.07 12.17
C TRP A 52 4.55 -28.56 13.59
N PRO A 53 4.32 -29.40 14.63
CA PRO A 53 4.50 -29.00 16.03
C PRO A 53 5.97 -28.72 16.39
N GLU A 54 6.90 -29.44 15.75
CA GLU A 54 8.35 -29.29 15.97
C GLU A 54 8.96 -28.06 15.28
N ALA A 55 8.25 -27.46 14.32
CA ALA A 55 8.75 -26.30 13.58
C ALA A 55 8.69 -25.02 14.43
N GLY A 56 9.64 -24.11 14.26
CA GLY A 56 9.56 -22.77 14.86
C GLY A 56 8.52 -21.88 14.16
N ALA A 57 8.16 -20.74 14.76
CA ALA A 57 7.22 -19.78 14.14
C ALA A 57 7.70 -19.29 12.76
N LYS A 58 8.99 -18.96 12.64
CA LYS A 58 9.60 -18.55 11.37
C LYS A 58 9.51 -19.63 10.28
N GLU A 59 9.74 -20.88 10.65
CA GLU A 59 9.68 -22.01 9.71
C GLU A 59 8.24 -22.28 9.26
N ARG A 60 7.28 -22.24 10.18
CA ARG A 60 5.84 -22.33 9.87
C ARG A 60 5.38 -21.23 8.92
N ASN A 61 5.81 -19.99 9.14
CA ASN A 61 5.52 -18.88 8.24
C ASN A 61 6.14 -19.09 6.85
N GLN A 62 7.37 -19.62 6.78
CA GLN A 62 8.01 -19.94 5.50
C GLN A 62 7.25 -21.05 4.74
N LYS A 63 6.73 -22.06 5.43
CA LYS A 63 5.87 -23.09 4.84
C LYS A 63 4.57 -22.48 4.30
N LEU A 64 3.89 -21.63 5.09
CA LEU A 64 2.68 -20.93 4.63
C LEU A 64 2.91 -20.07 3.39
N LEU A 65 4.02 -19.32 3.34
CA LEU A 65 4.39 -18.53 2.16
C LEU A 65 4.61 -19.43 0.93
N THR A 66 5.23 -20.59 1.12
CA THR A 66 5.45 -21.57 0.04
C THR A 66 4.13 -22.17 -0.44
N ILE A 67 3.20 -22.47 0.48
CA ILE A 67 1.88 -23.00 0.17
C ILE A 67 1.06 -21.97 -0.61
N SER A 68 0.97 -20.74 -0.10
CA SER A 68 0.24 -19.64 -0.75
C SER A 68 0.80 -19.34 -2.13
N LYS A 69 2.13 -19.28 -2.27
CA LYS A 69 2.81 -19.10 -3.56
C LYS A 69 2.44 -20.23 -4.54
N TRP A 70 2.43 -21.48 -4.10
CA TRP A 70 2.05 -22.58 -4.97
C TRP A 70 0.59 -22.47 -5.42
N LYS A 71 -0.35 -22.18 -4.49
CA LYS A 71 -1.78 -22.05 -4.83
C LYS A 71 -2.07 -20.89 -5.78
N SER A 72 -1.33 -19.78 -5.67
CA SER A 72 -1.58 -18.55 -6.44
C SER A 72 -0.75 -18.43 -7.73
N VAL A 73 0.47 -18.98 -7.76
CA VAL A 73 1.42 -18.82 -8.88
C VAL A 73 1.75 -20.16 -9.53
N ASP A 74 2.23 -21.12 -8.74
CA ASP A 74 2.83 -22.37 -9.26
C ASP A 74 1.84 -23.54 -9.36
N PHE A 75 0.53 -23.28 -9.33
CA PHE A 75 -0.54 -24.29 -9.21
C PHE A 75 -0.59 -25.31 -10.36
N LYS A 76 0.09 -25.03 -11.47
CA LYS A 76 0.24 -25.94 -12.62
C LYS A 76 1.42 -26.92 -12.47
N THR A 77 2.29 -26.70 -11.50
CA THR A 77 3.43 -27.59 -11.19
C THR A 77 2.98 -28.74 -10.28
N PRO A 78 3.74 -29.85 -10.18
CA PRO A 78 3.41 -30.92 -9.26
C PRO A 78 3.21 -30.41 -7.83
N GLU A 79 2.10 -30.79 -7.19
CA GLU A 79 1.74 -30.34 -5.85
C GLU A 79 2.80 -30.79 -4.81
N PRO A 80 3.43 -29.85 -4.08
CA PRO A 80 4.36 -30.17 -3.00
C PRO A 80 3.66 -30.93 -1.87
N GLU A 81 4.40 -31.82 -1.21
CA GLU A 81 3.84 -32.63 -0.11
C GLU A 81 3.31 -31.75 1.04
N ASP A 82 3.97 -30.63 1.35
CA ASP A 82 3.49 -29.67 2.36
C ASP A 82 2.12 -29.08 1.98
N VAL A 83 1.90 -28.75 0.71
CA VAL A 83 0.62 -28.22 0.20
C VAL A 83 -0.47 -29.29 0.30
N LYS A 84 -0.13 -30.51 -0.09
CA LYS A 84 -1.04 -31.65 -0.08
C LYS A 84 -1.51 -31.98 1.33
N ILE A 85 -0.58 -32.12 2.28
CA ILE A 85 -0.91 -32.42 3.69
C ILE A 85 -1.79 -31.31 4.28
N TYR A 86 -1.42 -30.05 4.03
CA TYR A 86 -2.17 -28.89 4.53
C TYR A 86 -3.59 -28.82 3.95
N THR A 87 -3.72 -28.93 2.63
CA THR A 87 -5.02 -28.87 1.95
C THR A 87 -5.92 -30.05 2.37
N GLN A 88 -5.34 -31.25 2.56
CA GLN A 88 -6.09 -32.39 3.07
C GLN A 88 -6.60 -32.19 4.51
N ASP A 89 -5.82 -31.57 5.39
CA ASP A 89 -6.27 -31.27 6.76
C ASP A 89 -7.42 -30.25 6.77
N LEU A 90 -7.31 -29.18 5.97
CA LEU A 90 -8.40 -28.22 5.79
C LEU A 90 -9.67 -28.89 5.25
N ARG A 91 -9.53 -29.73 4.22
CA ARG A 91 -10.65 -30.48 3.62
C ARG A 91 -11.33 -31.40 4.63
N ARG A 92 -10.57 -32.11 5.47
CA ARG A 92 -11.13 -32.97 6.54
C ARG A 92 -11.97 -32.19 7.56
N ARG A 93 -11.66 -30.91 7.77
CA ARG A 93 -12.41 -29.99 8.64
C ARG A 93 -13.61 -29.33 7.94
N GLY A 94 -13.76 -29.53 6.62
CA GLY A 94 -14.74 -28.80 5.80
C GLY A 94 -14.36 -27.32 5.59
N TRP A 95 -13.07 -27.01 5.62
CA TRP A 95 -12.57 -25.63 5.53
C TRP A 95 -11.89 -25.35 4.18
N LEU A 96 -11.88 -24.06 3.81
CA LEU A 96 -11.14 -23.47 2.70
C LEU A 96 -10.35 -22.28 3.22
N ASP A 97 -9.10 -22.10 2.79
CA ASP A 97 -8.44 -20.81 2.97
C ASP A 97 -8.75 -19.84 1.82
N PHE A 98 -8.21 -18.62 1.88
CA PHE A 98 -8.45 -17.59 0.88
C PHE A 98 -7.92 -17.96 -0.51
N ASP A 99 -6.77 -18.61 -0.59
CA ASP A 99 -6.17 -19.01 -1.86
C ASP A 99 -6.95 -20.17 -2.49
N ASP A 100 -7.49 -21.08 -1.67
CA ASP A 100 -8.34 -22.18 -2.13
C ASP A 100 -9.61 -21.69 -2.83
N LEU A 101 -10.20 -20.56 -2.41
CA LEU A 101 -11.39 -20.03 -3.06
C LEU A 101 -11.15 -19.85 -4.57
N GLN A 102 -10.00 -19.31 -4.94
CA GLN A 102 -9.65 -19.04 -6.32
C GLN A 102 -9.28 -20.32 -7.06
N LEU A 103 -8.46 -21.18 -6.44
CA LEU A 103 -7.98 -22.41 -7.07
C LEU A 103 -9.12 -23.43 -7.27
N GLU A 104 -10.01 -23.60 -6.30
CA GLU A 104 -11.17 -24.50 -6.43
C GLU A 104 -12.18 -23.97 -7.45
N THR A 105 -12.40 -22.66 -7.49
CA THR A 105 -13.24 -22.07 -8.54
C THR A 105 -12.66 -22.38 -9.92
N LEU A 106 -11.34 -22.24 -10.11
CA LEU A 106 -10.70 -22.56 -11.37
C LEU A 106 -10.89 -24.03 -11.76
N LYS A 107 -10.71 -24.97 -10.83
CA LYS A 107 -10.96 -26.41 -11.05
C LYS A 107 -12.40 -26.70 -11.49
N ILE A 108 -13.38 -26.01 -10.91
CA ILE A 108 -14.80 -26.15 -11.30
C ILE A 108 -15.03 -25.64 -12.72
N LEU A 109 -14.43 -24.51 -13.09
CA LEU A 109 -14.55 -23.97 -14.45
C LEU A 109 -13.91 -24.89 -15.49
N GLU A 110 -12.79 -25.53 -15.16
CA GLU A 110 -12.08 -26.46 -16.05
C GLU A 110 -12.80 -27.82 -16.20
N SER A 111 -13.46 -28.31 -15.15
CA SER A 111 -14.16 -29.60 -15.17
C SER A 111 -15.62 -29.51 -15.63
N GLY A 112 -16.28 -28.36 -15.46
CA GLY A 112 -17.72 -28.19 -15.65
C GLY A 112 -18.10 -27.18 -16.72
N ALA A 113 -18.14 -27.62 -17.99
CA ALA A 113 -18.52 -26.76 -19.12
C ALA A 113 -19.90 -26.08 -18.95
N GLY A 114 -20.84 -26.70 -18.21
CA GLY A 114 -22.14 -26.10 -17.89
C GLY A 114 -22.02 -24.86 -16.98
N VAL A 115 -21.25 -24.97 -15.90
CA VAL A 115 -21.02 -23.87 -14.95
C VAL A 115 -20.31 -22.70 -15.65
N LEU A 116 -19.28 -23.00 -16.44
CA LEU A 116 -18.55 -21.98 -17.19
C LEU A 116 -19.46 -21.25 -18.19
N ASN A 117 -20.32 -21.98 -18.91
CA ASN A 117 -21.26 -21.39 -19.88
C ASN A 117 -22.31 -20.52 -19.19
N ASP A 118 -22.83 -20.94 -18.03
CA ASP A 118 -23.78 -20.14 -17.25
C ASP A 118 -23.13 -18.84 -16.75
N LEU A 119 -21.90 -18.92 -16.23
CA LEU A 119 -21.16 -17.75 -15.77
C LEU A 119 -20.84 -16.80 -16.93
N ARG A 120 -20.42 -17.32 -18.09
CA ARG A 120 -20.20 -16.49 -19.28
C ARG A 120 -21.46 -15.74 -19.73
N LYS A 121 -22.63 -16.36 -19.65
CA LYS A 121 -23.91 -15.68 -19.94
C LYS A 121 -24.27 -14.64 -18.90
N THR A 122 -23.94 -14.91 -17.63
CA THR A 122 -24.23 -14.00 -16.51
C THR A 122 -23.31 -12.77 -16.54
N TYR A 123 -22.06 -12.94 -16.93
CA TYR A 123 -21.02 -11.91 -16.95
C TYR A 123 -20.48 -11.67 -18.38
N PRO A 124 -21.26 -11.07 -19.28
CA PRO A 124 -20.86 -10.84 -20.67
C PRO A 124 -19.76 -9.77 -20.84
N ALA A 125 -19.57 -8.93 -19.82
CA ALA A 125 -18.53 -7.91 -19.78
C ALA A 125 -17.83 -7.94 -18.41
N ILE A 126 -16.51 -7.93 -18.42
CA ILE A 126 -15.65 -8.06 -17.24
C ILE A 126 -14.72 -6.85 -17.21
N PHE A 127 -14.74 -6.11 -16.10
CA PHE A 127 -13.82 -5.00 -15.85
C PHE A 127 -12.92 -5.38 -14.67
N VAL A 128 -11.62 -5.23 -14.86
CA VAL A 128 -10.61 -5.57 -13.86
C VAL A 128 -9.74 -4.35 -13.62
N ASP A 129 -9.84 -3.78 -12.42
CA ASP A 129 -8.96 -2.71 -11.95
C ASP A 129 -7.69 -3.29 -11.32
N GLU A 130 -6.64 -2.48 -11.22
CA GLU A 130 -5.32 -2.86 -10.68
C GLU A 130 -4.74 -4.14 -11.32
N TYR A 131 -4.90 -4.28 -12.64
CA TYR A 131 -4.55 -5.51 -13.37
C TYR A 131 -3.06 -5.88 -13.29
N GLN A 132 -2.17 -4.91 -13.03
CA GLN A 132 -0.75 -5.15 -12.82
C GLN A 132 -0.43 -5.97 -11.55
N ASP A 133 -1.37 -6.07 -10.61
CA ASP A 133 -1.20 -6.81 -9.36
C ASP A 133 -1.85 -8.20 -9.38
N ILE A 134 -2.30 -8.71 -10.53
CA ILE A 134 -2.91 -10.04 -10.58
C ILE A 134 -1.85 -11.15 -10.51
N ASN A 135 -2.24 -12.29 -9.94
CA ASN A 135 -1.42 -13.50 -9.92
C ASN A 135 -1.84 -14.50 -11.02
N ALA A 136 -1.12 -15.62 -11.14
CA ALA A 136 -1.34 -16.58 -12.21
C ALA A 136 -2.72 -17.26 -12.16
N VAL A 137 -3.25 -17.54 -10.96
CA VAL A 137 -4.56 -18.18 -10.79
C VAL A 137 -5.69 -17.22 -11.18
N GLN A 138 -5.58 -15.94 -10.81
CA GLN A 138 -6.54 -14.89 -11.19
C GLN A 138 -6.55 -14.67 -12.69
N HIS A 139 -5.37 -14.60 -13.30
CA HIS A 139 -5.24 -14.50 -14.74
C HIS A 139 -5.86 -15.70 -15.47
N ALA A 140 -5.64 -16.92 -14.97
CA ALA A 140 -6.26 -18.12 -15.52
C ALA A 140 -7.79 -18.11 -15.40
N LEU A 141 -8.33 -17.67 -14.26
CA LEU A 141 -9.78 -17.48 -14.06
C LEU A 141 -10.34 -16.49 -15.09
N LEU A 142 -9.70 -15.34 -15.27
CA LEU A 142 -10.14 -14.33 -16.24
C LEU A 142 -10.14 -14.86 -17.67
N ARG A 143 -9.11 -15.61 -18.08
CA ARG A 143 -9.10 -16.25 -19.41
C ARG A 143 -10.26 -17.22 -19.61
N GLN A 144 -10.59 -18.02 -18.60
CA GLN A 144 -11.75 -18.90 -18.67
C GLN A 144 -13.05 -18.09 -18.76
N LEU A 145 -13.24 -17.09 -17.90
CA LEU A 145 -14.47 -16.31 -17.85
C LEU A 145 -14.70 -15.44 -19.08
N ALA A 146 -13.65 -14.82 -19.63
CA ALA A 146 -13.77 -14.04 -20.86
C ALA A 146 -14.07 -14.96 -22.07
N GLY A 147 -13.27 -16.01 -22.24
CA GLY A 147 -13.36 -16.87 -23.43
C GLY A 147 -13.35 -16.05 -24.74
N PRO A 148 -13.85 -16.61 -25.85
CA PRO A 148 -13.85 -15.92 -27.14
C PRO A 148 -15.04 -14.96 -27.34
N GLN A 149 -16.02 -14.93 -26.42
CA GLN A 149 -17.31 -14.24 -26.64
C GLN A 149 -17.51 -13.04 -25.71
N ASN A 150 -16.95 -13.06 -24.50
CA ASN A 150 -17.18 -12.00 -23.53
C ASN A 150 -16.12 -10.91 -23.66
N ARG A 151 -16.51 -9.70 -23.31
CA ARG A 151 -15.61 -8.54 -23.32
C ARG A 151 -14.85 -8.49 -22.01
N ILE A 152 -13.56 -8.24 -22.08
CA ILE A 152 -12.73 -7.96 -20.91
C ILE A 152 -12.01 -6.63 -21.10
N THR A 153 -12.01 -5.82 -20.04
CA THR A 153 -11.29 -4.55 -19.97
C THR A 153 -10.42 -4.56 -18.73
N ALA A 154 -9.11 -4.48 -18.94
CA ALA A 154 -8.12 -4.34 -17.89
C ALA A 154 -7.74 -2.87 -17.73
N ILE A 155 -7.67 -2.42 -16.48
CA ILE A 155 -7.22 -1.09 -16.08
C ILE A 155 -6.06 -1.29 -15.11
N GLY A 156 -4.97 -0.55 -15.29
CA GLY A 156 -3.80 -0.66 -14.44
C GLY A 156 -2.64 0.19 -14.89
N ASP A 157 -1.62 0.27 -14.05
CA ASP A 157 -0.36 0.97 -14.31
C ASP A 157 0.81 0.07 -13.88
N PRO A 158 1.64 -0.43 -14.81
CA PRO A 158 2.76 -1.30 -14.49
C PRO A 158 3.79 -0.63 -13.56
N ASN A 159 3.88 0.70 -13.55
CA ASN A 159 4.75 1.44 -12.63
C ASN A 159 4.25 1.44 -11.18
N GLN A 160 3.01 0.98 -10.94
CA GLN A 160 2.42 0.82 -9.61
C GLN A 160 2.31 -0.65 -9.18
N ALA A 161 3.01 -1.57 -9.86
CA ALA A 161 3.08 -2.98 -9.49
C ALA A 161 4.01 -3.18 -8.27
N ILE A 162 3.45 -3.25 -7.06
CA ILE A 162 4.21 -3.28 -5.79
C ILE A 162 3.85 -4.47 -4.89
N TYR A 163 3.10 -5.45 -5.41
CA TYR A 163 2.76 -6.69 -4.69
C TYR A 163 3.47 -7.91 -5.30
N GLY A 164 4.64 -7.75 -5.91
CA GLY A 164 5.43 -8.85 -6.49
C GLY A 164 5.77 -9.92 -5.46
N PHE A 165 6.08 -9.51 -4.22
CA PHE A 165 6.29 -10.42 -3.09
C PHE A 165 5.08 -11.30 -2.74
N ARG A 166 3.87 -10.98 -3.22
CA ARG A 166 2.63 -11.75 -3.02
C ARG A 166 2.30 -12.66 -4.21
N GLY A 167 3.18 -12.75 -5.20
CA GLY A 167 2.99 -13.57 -6.40
C GLY A 167 2.27 -12.85 -7.54
N SER A 168 2.06 -11.54 -7.43
CA SER A 168 1.60 -10.72 -8.55
C SER A 168 2.67 -10.66 -9.65
N ASP A 169 2.23 -10.62 -10.91
CA ASP A 169 3.13 -10.64 -12.05
C ASP A 169 2.71 -9.62 -13.12
N VAL A 170 3.50 -8.55 -13.22
CA VAL A 170 3.27 -7.46 -14.19
C VAL A 170 3.30 -7.95 -15.64
N ARG A 171 3.94 -9.08 -15.93
CA ARG A 171 3.98 -9.65 -17.29
C ARG A 171 2.59 -9.92 -17.84
N PHE A 172 1.61 -10.26 -16.99
CA PHE A 172 0.23 -10.44 -17.46
C PHE A 172 -0.38 -9.16 -18.00
N PHE A 173 0.00 -8.01 -17.44
CA PHE A 173 -0.39 -6.70 -17.97
C PHE A 173 0.26 -6.46 -19.34
N GLU A 174 1.54 -6.78 -19.47
CA GLU A 174 2.31 -6.61 -20.72
C GLU A 174 1.81 -7.52 -21.85
N THR A 175 1.42 -8.76 -21.53
CA THR A 175 0.91 -9.74 -22.51
C THR A 175 -0.61 -9.69 -22.71
N PHE A 176 -1.31 -8.71 -22.11
CA PHE A 176 -2.77 -8.63 -22.15
C PHE A 176 -3.32 -8.67 -23.58
N THR A 177 -2.68 -7.93 -24.50
CA THR A 177 -3.15 -7.81 -25.88
C THR A 177 -2.98 -9.10 -26.70
N GLU A 178 -1.97 -9.90 -26.36
CA GLU A 178 -1.73 -11.22 -26.93
C GLU A 178 -2.73 -12.24 -26.38
N ASP A 179 -3.01 -12.15 -25.08
CA ASP A 179 -3.85 -13.09 -24.36
C ASP A 179 -5.35 -12.89 -24.63
N PHE A 180 -5.76 -11.64 -24.89
CA PHE A 180 -7.14 -11.24 -25.16
C PHE A 180 -7.25 -10.52 -26.50
N SER A 181 -7.01 -11.25 -27.60
CA SER A 181 -7.07 -10.72 -28.96
C SER A 181 -8.45 -10.93 -29.62
N PRO A 182 -9.00 -9.94 -30.35
CA PRO A 182 -8.45 -8.59 -30.58
C PRO A 182 -8.67 -7.66 -29.39
N SER A 183 -7.73 -6.76 -29.15
CA SER A 183 -7.76 -5.76 -28.07
C SER A 183 -7.38 -4.37 -28.58
N GLU A 184 -7.91 -3.36 -27.90
CA GLU A 184 -7.56 -1.95 -28.10
C GLU A 184 -6.88 -1.42 -26.84
N VAL A 185 -5.83 -0.61 -27.01
CA VAL A 185 -5.07 -0.03 -25.90
C VAL A 185 -5.31 1.48 -25.87
N PHE A 186 -5.75 1.98 -24.72
CA PHE A 186 -5.95 3.40 -24.47
C PHE A 186 -4.95 3.88 -23.41
N HIS A 187 -4.22 4.94 -23.72
CA HIS A 187 -3.29 5.56 -22.77
C HIS A 187 -3.90 6.83 -22.19
N LEU A 188 -3.94 6.90 -20.86
CA LEU A 188 -4.38 8.08 -20.12
C LEU A 188 -3.14 8.82 -19.59
N SER A 189 -2.77 9.92 -20.25
CA SER A 189 -1.57 10.71 -19.91
C SER A 189 -1.83 11.88 -18.98
N ASP A 190 -3.08 12.31 -18.83
CA ASP A 190 -3.40 13.48 -18.01
C ASP A 190 -3.50 13.12 -16.53
N ASN A 191 -2.69 13.78 -15.70
CA ASN A 191 -2.73 13.65 -14.26
C ASN A 191 -3.55 14.79 -13.63
N TYR A 192 -4.61 14.43 -12.93
CA TYR A 192 -5.51 15.34 -12.23
C TYR A 192 -5.35 15.31 -10.71
N ARG A 193 -4.35 14.57 -10.20
CA ARG A 193 -4.13 14.35 -8.76
C ARG A 193 -3.00 15.21 -8.20
N SER A 194 -1.82 15.11 -8.80
CA SER A 194 -0.57 15.64 -8.27
C SER A 194 -0.12 16.87 -9.01
N ALA A 195 0.36 17.85 -8.26
CA ALA A 195 0.96 19.06 -8.78
C ALA A 195 2.21 18.77 -9.63
N LYS A 196 2.53 19.70 -10.53
CA LYS A 196 3.53 19.51 -11.59
C LYS A 196 4.92 19.12 -11.07
N ASN A 197 5.41 19.77 -10.02
CA ASN A 197 6.74 19.49 -9.47
C ASN A 197 6.81 18.10 -8.84
N LEU A 198 5.73 17.68 -8.17
CA LEU A 198 5.65 16.35 -7.54
C LEU A 198 5.61 15.25 -8.60
N LEU A 199 4.81 15.46 -9.66
CA LEU A 199 4.74 14.54 -10.79
C LEU A 199 6.10 14.42 -11.48
N SER A 200 6.77 15.54 -11.75
CA SER A 200 8.11 15.57 -12.36
C SER A 200 9.14 14.83 -11.50
N ALA A 201 9.20 15.12 -10.20
CA ALA A 201 10.11 14.44 -9.27
C ALA A 201 9.85 12.92 -9.24
N SER A 202 8.58 12.51 -9.18
CA SER A 202 8.21 11.08 -9.17
C SER A 202 8.58 10.38 -10.48
N GLY A 203 8.41 11.06 -11.62
CA GLY A 203 8.84 10.55 -12.93
C GLY A 203 10.35 10.40 -13.04
N GLN A 204 11.13 11.33 -12.49
CA GLN A 204 12.61 11.25 -12.47
C GLN A 204 13.10 10.04 -11.67
N VAL A 205 12.51 9.79 -10.50
CA VAL A 205 12.80 8.60 -9.67
C VAL A 205 12.54 7.31 -10.45
N MET A 206 11.42 7.23 -11.17
CA MET A 206 11.11 6.03 -11.96
C MET A 206 12.06 5.86 -13.15
N SER A 207 12.36 6.95 -13.87
CA SER A 207 13.21 6.91 -15.08
C SER A 207 14.64 6.48 -14.78
N ALA A 208 15.15 6.81 -13.59
CA ALA A 208 16.48 6.42 -13.14
C ALA A 208 16.64 4.88 -12.99
N GLY A 209 15.55 4.12 -12.87
CA GLY A 209 15.56 2.66 -12.82
C GLY A 209 15.79 1.97 -14.17
N GLY A 210 15.91 2.72 -15.26
CA GLY A 210 16.07 2.16 -16.61
C GLY A 210 14.76 1.67 -17.23
N ASN A 211 13.61 1.96 -16.61
CA ASN A 211 12.30 1.64 -17.16
C ASN A 211 11.95 2.62 -18.30
N ALA A 212 12.08 2.17 -19.55
CA ALA A 212 11.93 3.00 -20.75
C ALA A 212 10.47 3.38 -21.09
N ASN A 213 9.49 2.81 -20.39
CA ASN A 213 8.06 2.98 -20.65
C ASN A 213 7.35 3.80 -19.55
N ILE A 214 7.92 4.93 -19.16
CA ILE A 214 7.23 5.87 -18.28
C ILE A 214 6.38 6.79 -19.17
N PRO A 215 5.05 6.76 -19.06
CA PRO A 215 4.20 7.66 -19.83
C PRO A 215 4.58 9.10 -19.52
N GLU A 216 4.64 9.95 -20.53
CA GLU A 216 4.80 11.39 -20.33
C GLU A 216 3.49 11.93 -19.72
N LEU A 217 3.44 11.96 -18.38
CA LEU A 217 2.26 12.40 -17.66
C LEU A 217 2.21 13.93 -17.64
N THR A 218 1.07 14.49 -18.07
CA THR A 218 0.84 15.94 -18.07
C THR A 218 0.01 16.30 -16.84
N ALA A 219 0.58 17.08 -15.92
CA ALA A 219 -0.17 17.61 -14.79
C ALA A 219 -1.17 18.66 -15.27
N ASN A 220 -2.47 18.42 -15.04
CA ASN A 220 -3.56 19.33 -15.39
C ASN A 220 -4.04 20.13 -14.16
N ILE A 221 -3.11 20.46 -13.27
CA ILE A 221 -3.33 21.23 -12.04
C ILE A 221 -2.43 22.46 -12.09
N TYR A 222 -2.99 23.64 -11.84
CA TYR A 222 -2.27 24.91 -11.90
C TYR A 222 -1.26 25.11 -10.74
N ALA A 223 -1.40 24.35 -9.65
CA ALA A 223 -0.46 24.38 -8.54
C ALA A 223 0.88 23.71 -8.91
N GLN A 224 1.98 24.37 -8.55
CA GLN A 224 3.32 23.81 -8.79
C GLN A 224 3.63 22.65 -7.83
N GLY A 225 3.13 22.72 -6.59
CA GLY A 225 3.40 21.73 -5.55
C GLY A 225 4.80 21.87 -4.96
N ARG A 226 4.94 21.53 -3.68
CA ARG A 226 6.18 21.73 -2.91
C ARG A 226 6.76 20.40 -2.46
N LEU A 227 8.05 20.21 -2.74
CA LEU A 227 8.81 19.03 -2.37
C LEU A 227 9.87 19.42 -1.34
N ILE A 228 9.60 19.12 -0.07
CA ILE A 228 10.48 19.49 1.04
C ILE A 228 11.33 18.29 1.44
N ILE A 229 12.66 18.45 1.44
CA ILE A 229 13.59 17.43 1.94
C ILE A 229 14.22 17.93 3.24
N HIS A 230 14.16 17.10 4.29
CA HIS A 230 14.75 17.46 5.58
C HIS A 230 15.51 16.30 6.22
N ALA A 231 16.66 16.62 6.83
CA ALA A 231 17.51 15.65 7.52
C ALA A 231 17.63 16.01 9.01
N VAL A 232 17.20 15.10 9.86
CA VAL A 232 17.19 15.26 11.32
C VAL A 232 18.20 14.34 12.01
N PRO A 233 18.60 14.60 13.26
CA PRO A 233 19.63 13.80 13.92
C PRO A 233 19.24 12.34 14.24
N THR A 234 17.97 12.07 14.56
CA THR A 234 17.49 10.77 15.08
C THR A 234 16.07 10.45 14.65
N GLU A 235 15.64 9.19 14.73
CA GLU A 235 14.25 8.79 14.44
C GLU A 235 13.23 9.47 15.37
N LYS A 236 13.63 9.77 16.62
CA LYS A 236 12.78 10.55 17.51
C LYS A 236 12.62 11.97 16.98
N ALA A 237 13.70 12.62 16.59
CA ALA A 237 13.66 13.98 16.03
C ALA A 237 12.86 14.05 14.72
N GLU A 238 12.81 12.95 13.96
CA GLU A 238 11.98 12.83 12.76
C GLU A 238 10.51 12.89 13.11
N ALA A 239 10.08 12.08 14.09
CA ALA A 239 8.70 12.10 14.57
C ALA A 239 8.30 13.48 15.14
N GLU A 240 9.18 14.13 15.91
CA GLU A 240 8.96 15.49 16.42
C GLU A 240 8.82 16.52 15.29
N TYR A 241 9.65 16.40 14.25
CA TYR A 241 9.59 17.30 13.10
C TYR A 241 8.26 17.14 12.35
N VAL A 242 7.81 15.90 12.13
CA VAL A 242 6.50 15.63 11.51
C VAL A 242 5.38 16.30 12.29
N VAL A 243 5.32 16.09 13.61
CA VAL A 243 4.32 16.71 14.49
C VAL A 243 4.35 18.24 14.36
N HIS A 244 5.53 18.85 14.46
CA HIS A 244 5.69 20.30 14.38
C HIS A 244 5.21 20.87 13.04
N GLN A 245 5.44 20.15 11.93
CA GLN A 245 4.93 20.56 10.62
C GLN A 245 3.41 20.39 10.52
N ILE A 246 2.84 19.32 11.09
CA ILE A 246 1.39 19.14 11.16
C ILE A 246 0.75 20.30 11.95
N GLU A 247 1.30 20.65 13.11
CA GLU A 247 0.80 21.78 13.92
C GLU A 247 0.87 23.11 13.16
N LYS A 248 1.93 23.35 12.39
CA LYS A 248 2.02 24.54 11.52
C LYS A 248 0.97 24.53 10.41
N LEU A 249 0.74 23.39 9.76
CA LEU A 249 -0.20 23.27 8.65
C LEU A 249 -1.65 23.43 9.13
N VAL A 250 -1.97 22.93 10.32
CA VAL A 250 -3.31 22.97 10.90
C VAL A 250 -3.56 24.26 11.69
N GLY A 251 -2.56 24.79 12.39
CA GLY A 251 -2.68 25.95 13.29
C GLY A 251 -2.12 27.27 12.75
N GLY A 252 -1.41 27.26 11.62
CA GLY A 252 -0.60 28.38 11.10
C GLY A 252 -1.34 29.63 10.65
N THR A 253 -2.67 29.59 10.51
CA THR A 253 -3.50 30.75 10.12
C THR A 253 -4.16 31.46 11.30
N SER A 254 -4.16 30.87 12.51
CA SER A 254 -5.05 31.31 13.59
C SER A 254 -4.46 32.33 14.59
N MET A 255 -3.18 32.74 14.48
CA MET A 255 -2.61 33.73 15.43
C MET A 255 -1.72 34.84 14.86
N PHE A 256 -1.18 34.73 13.64
CA PHE A 256 -0.24 35.74 13.11
C PHE A 256 -0.82 36.64 12.01
N SER A 257 -1.94 36.27 11.39
CA SER A 257 -2.53 37.04 10.28
C SER A 257 -3.29 38.29 10.72
N GLN A 258 -3.56 38.47 12.02
CA GLN A 258 -4.35 39.61 12.51
C GLN A 258 -3.51 40.85 12.90
N ASP A 259 -2.22 40.71 13.23
CA ASP A 259 -1.44 41.82 13.81
C ASP A 259 -0.43 42.50 12.88
N THR A 260 -0.13 41.91 11.71
CA THR A 260 0.79 42.55 10.75
C THR A 260 0.14 42.60 9.38
N GLY A 261 -0.56 43.70 9.09
CA GLY A 261 -1.19 43.99 7.80
C GLY A 261 -0.22 44.19 6.63
N ARG A 262 0.69 43.24 6.40
CA ARG A 262 1.62 43.14 5.26
C ARG A 262 2.04 41.69 5.06
N VAL A 263 1.43 41.01 4.10
CA VAL A 263 2.01 40.54 2.82
C VAL A 263 0.98 39.58 2.21
N GLU A 264 0.55 39.91 1.01
CA GLU A 264 -0.16 39.01 0.10
C GLU A 264 0.76 37.82 -0.22
N THR A 265 0.55 36.70 0.46
CA THR A 265 0.77 35.39 -0.14
C THR A 265 -0.59 34.71 -0.18
N GLU A 266 -1.24 34.83 -1.33
CA GLU A 266 -2.37 33.98 -1.69
C GLU A 266 -1.94 32.51 -1.61
N GLU A 267 -2.85 31.61 -1.17
CA GLU A 267 -2.80 30.13 -1.30
C GLU A 267 -2.46 29.20 -0.10
N GLU A 268 -2.65 29.57 1.16
CA GLU A 268 -2.68 28.55 2.23
C GLU A 268 -4.05 28.44 2.90
N GLY A 269 -4.94 27.69 2.27
CA GLY A 269 -6.17 27.22 2.92
C GLY A 269 -5.84 26.37 4.16
N GLU A 270 -6.63 26.54 5.21
CA GLU A 270 -6.54 25.76 6.44
C GLU A 270 -6.57 24.26 6.14
N ARG A 271 -5.57 23.52 6.64
CA ARG A 271 -5.54 22.07 6.53
C ARG A 271 -6.18 21.45 7.75
N THR A 272 -6.92 20.38 7.52
CA THR A 272 -7.43 19.53 8.59
C THR A 272 -6.49 18.35 8.80
N PHE A 273 -6.65 17.63 9.91
CA PHE A 273 -5.87 16.42 10.14
C PHE A 273 -6.15 15.32 9.10
N GLY A 274 -7.37 15.25 8.55
CA GLY A 274 -7.74 14.30 7.50
C GLY A 274 -7.01 14.52 6.16
N ASP A 275 -6.48 15.73 5.93
CA ASP A 275 -5.73 16.07 4.72
C ASP A 275 -4.28 15.55 4.73
N ILE A 276 -3.86 14.90 5.81
CA ILE A 276 -2.46 14.58 6.09
C ILE A 276 -2.27 13.08 6.21
N ALA A 277 -1.29 12.55 5.47
CA ALA A 277 -0.81 11.18 5.64
C ALA A 277 0.69 11.12 6.00
N ILE A 278 1.06 10.15 6.83
CA ILE A 278 2.43 9.81 7.17
C ILE A 278 2.69 8.37 6.71
N LEU A 279 3.60 8.23 5.76
CA LEU A 279 3.98 6.99 5.09
C LEU A 279 5.36 6.53 5.57
N TYR A 280 5.47 5.24 5.90
CA TYR A 280 6.71 4.59 6.31
C TYR A 280 6.90 3.24 5.62
N ARG A 281 8.13 2.72 5.60
CA ARG A 281 8.43 1.44 4.95
C ARG A 281 8.20 0.24 5.86
N LEU A 282 8.57 0.34 7.13
CA LEU A 282 8.49 -0.72 8.12
C LEU A 282 7.57 -0.33 9.28
N ASN A 283 6.79 -1.29 9.80
CA ASN A 283 5.90 -1.06 10.94
C ASN A 283 6.65 -0.60 12.19
N SER A 284 7.91 -0.99 12.38
CA SER A 284 8.72 -0.55 13.51
C SER A 284 8.93 0.98 13.56
N GLN A 285 8.84 1.69 12.42
CA GLN A 285 8.92 3.16 12.38
C GLN A 285 7.69 3.82 13.04
N ARG A 286 6.54 3.14 13.02
CA ARG A 286 5.27 3.63 13.56
C ARG A 286 5.36 4.00 15.04
N TYR A 287 6.11 3.24 15.84
CA TYR A 287 6.16 3.42 17.30
C TYR A 287 6.64 4.83 17.70
N ALA A 288 7.66 5.35 17.03
CA ALA A 288 8.19 6.69 17.32
C ALA A 288 7.17 7.78 16.93
N LEU A 289 6.49 7.60 15.79
CA LEU A 289 5.48 8.52 15.27
C LEU A 289 4.25 8.58 16.18
N GLN A 290 3.69 7.43 16.55
CA GLN A 290 2.54 7.35 17.46
C GLN A 290 2.84 8.05 18.79
N LYS A 291 3.99 7.75 19.40
CA LYS A 291 4.38 8.36 20.67
C LYS A 291 4.49 9.89 20.57
N ALA A 292 4.94 10.42 19.43
CA ALA A 292 5.03 11.86 19.21
C ALA A 292 3.64 12.49 19.00
N LEU A 293 2.77 11.85 18.21
CA LEU A 293 1.38 12.27 17.97
C LEU A 293 0.55 12.25 19.25
N ASP A 294 0.61 11.15 20.01
CA ASP A 294 -0.09 10.97 21.30
C ASP A 294 0.32 12.07 22.28
N ARG A 295 1.62 12.37 22.39
CA ARG A 295 2.13 13.39 23.31
C ARG A 295 1.67 14.79 22.95
N SER A 296 1.40 15.04 21.68
CA SER A 296 1.00 16.35 21.16
C SER A 296 -0.52 16.46 20.99
N GLY A 297 -1.27 15.40 21.36
CA GLY A 297 -2.73 15.37 21.28
C GLY A 297 -3.28 15.34 19.84
N ILE A 298 -2.46 14.97 18.86
CA ILE A 298 -2.87 14.92 17.45
C ILE A 298 -3.61 13.60 17.20
N PRO A 299 -4.87 13.63 16.75
CA PRO A 299 -5.62 12.43 16.48
C PRO A 299 -5.11 11.76 15.19
N TYR A 300 -4.95 10.44 15.23
CA TYR A 300 -4.52 9.66 14.07
C TYR A 300 -5.28 8.34 13.98
N ASN A 301 -5.37 7.80 12.77
CA ASN A 301 -5.73 6.42 12.54
C ASN A 301 -4.49 5.66 12.04
N VAL A 302 -4.48 4.34 12.22
CA VAL A 302 -3.41 3.52 11.65
C VAL A 302 -3.97 2.49 10.71
N THR A 303 -3.59 2.61 9.45
CA THR A 303 -3.94 1.64 8.42
C THR A 303 -2.83 0.61 8.34
N VAL A 304 -3.12 -0.57 8.89
CA VAL A 304 -2.29 -1.77 8.70
C VAL A 304 -3.00 -2.66 7.69
N LYS A 305 -2.45 -2.81 6.48
CA LYS A 305 -2.88 -3.92 5.61
C LYS A 305 -2.37 -5.19 6.28
N LYS A 306 -3.28 -6.13 6.59
CA LYS A 306 -3.04 -7.35 7.40
C LYS A 306 -1.86 -8.23 6.96
N THR A 307 -1.32 -8.01 5.77
CA THR A 307 -0.26 -8.81 5.15
C THR A 307 1.16 -8.39 5.52
N ASP A 308 1.31 -7.25 6.19
CA ASP A 308 2.57 -6.80 6.81
C ASP A 308 2.83 -7.49 8.18
N SER A 309 1.93 -8.40 8.60
CA SER A 309 1.96 -9.13 9.89
C SER A 309 3.02 -10.24 9.95
N SER A 310 3.67 -10.58 8.84
CA SER A 310 4.70 -11.62 8.80
C SER A 310 5.99 -11.26 9.56
N LEU A 311 6.10 -10.04 10.09
CA LEU A 311 7.34 -9.53 10.67
C LEU A 311 7.34 -9.18 12.17
N GLU A 312 6.22 -9.18 12.93
CA GLU A 312 6.29 -8.96 14.40
C GLU A 312 5.18 -9.70 15.19
N GLU A 313 5.57 -10.46 16.22
CA GLU A 313 4.72 -11.24 17.16
C GLU A 313 4.27 -10.44 18.41
N ASP A 314 4.61 -9.16 18.56
CA ASP A 314 4.66 -8.50 19.89
C ASP A 314 3.63 -7.40 20.17
N TRP A 315 2.42 -7.41 19.58
CA TRP A 315 1.42 -6.37 19.90
C TRP A 315 -0.02 -6.85 20.09
N GLN A 316 -0.55 -6.61 21.30
CA GLN A 316 -1.95 -6.86 21.74
C GLN A 316 -2.79 -5.57 21.82
N GLY A 317 -2.69 -4.66 20.85
CA GLY A 317 -3.52 -3.46 20.83
C GLY A 317 -4.70 -3.58 19.87
N GLN A 318 -5.77 -2.82 20.14
CA GLN A 318 -7.00 -2.84 19.36
C GLN A 318 -6.75 -2.36 17.93
N TYR A 319 -6.92 -3.26 16.96
CA TYR A 319 -7.04 -2.91 15.55
C TYR A 319 -8.37 -2.19 15.32
N SER A 320 -8.33 -0.99 14.75
CA SER A 320 -9.45 -0.57 13.91
C SER A 320 -9.39 -1.42 12.64
N LYS A 321 -10.35 -2.34 12.45
CA LYS A 321 -10.52 -3.00 11.16
C LYS A 321 -10.61 -1.90 10.09
N ALA A 322 -9.65 -1.88 9.16
CA ALA A 322 -9.88 -1.21 7.90
C ALA A 322 -10.90 -2.07 7.15
N ASP A 323 -12.17 -1.69 7.23
CA ASP A 323 -13.16 -2.20 6.28
C ASP A 323 -12.69 -1.81 4.88
N GLU A 324 -12.79 -2.75 3.93
CA GLU A 324 -12.68 -2.44 2.50
C GLU A 324 -13.77 -1.40 2.17
N GLY A 325 -13.37 -0.12 2.16
CA GLY A 325 -14.29 1.02 2.09
C GLY A 325 -14.27 1.98 3.28
N ALA A 326 -13.27 1.90 4.18
CA ALA A 326 -13.12 2.85 5.27
C ALA A 326 -13.08 4.30 4.76
N VAL A 327 -14.18 5.03 5.01
CA VAL A 327 -14.22 6.48 4.93
C VAL A 327 -13.11 6.99 5.84
N VAL A 328 -12.12 7.67 5.26
CA VAL A 328 -11.10 8.38 6.03
C VAL A 328 -11.84 9.30 6.98
N ASP A 329 -11.75 9.03 8.28
CA ASP A 329 -12.31 9.88 9.32
C ASP A 329 -11.68 11.27 9.13
N SER A 330 -12.46 12.24 8.65
CA SER A 330 -11.97 13.50 8.05
C SER A 330 -11.21 14.39 9.04
N GLU A 331 -11.14 13.99 10.31
CA GLU A 331 -10.49 14.72 11.38
C GLU A 331 -9.25 14.02 11.96
N LYS A 332 -8.69 13.00 11.29
CA LYS A 332 -7.51 12.26 11.79
C LYS A 332 -6.38 12.14 10.78
N VAL A 333 -5.14 12.27 11.27
CA VAL A 333 -3.94 12.02 10.47
C VAL A 333 -3.84 10.55 10.11
N SER A 334 -3.55 10.27 8.85
CA SER A 334 -3.46 8.91 8.35
C SER A 334 -2.05 8.32 8.46
N LEU A 335 -1.84 7.35 9.35
CA LEU A 335 -0.54 6.70 9.57
C LEU A 335 -0.54 5.31 8.90
N MET A 336 0.35 5.05 7.93
CA MET A 336 0.32 3.78 7.19
C MET A 336 1.64 3.41 6.50
N THR A 337 1.78 2.15 6.07
CA THR A 337 2.93 1.75 5.24
C THR A 337 2.79 2.26 3.81
N LEU A 338 3.92 2.40 3.09
CA LEU A 338 3.91 2.75 1.67
C LEU A 338 3.00 1.81 0.85
N HIS A 339 3.03 0.50 1.12
CA HIS A 339 2.13 -0.48 0.49
C HIS A 339 0.65 -0.25 0.81
N ALA A 340 0.33 0.21 2.02
CA ALA A 340 -1.04 0.49 2.42
C ALA A 340 -1.60 1.76 1.74
N SER A 341 -0.73 2.66 1.30
CA SER A 341 -1.11 3.93 0.66
C SER A 341 -1.61 3.79 -0.78
N LYS A 342 -1.39 2.64 -1.43
CA LYS A 342 -1.86 2.40 -2.81
C LYS A 342 -3.38 2.58 -2.93
N GLY A 343 -3.78 3.38 -3.92
CA GLY A 343 -5.18 3.76 -4.17
C GLY A 343 -5.68 4.97 -3.36
N LEU A 344 -4.90 5.46 -2.39
CA LEU A 344 -5.25 6.64 -1.59
C LEU A 344 -4.60 7.92 -2.15
N GLU A 345 -5.05 9.08 -1.67
CA GLU A 345 -4.52 10.38 -2.06
C GLU A 345 -4.76 11.41 -0.95
N PHE A 346 -3.79 12.28 -0.72
CA PHE A 346 -3.81 13.28 0.36
C PHE A 346 -3.24 14.60 -0.12
N PRO A 347 -3.81 15.75 0.28
CA PRO A 347 -3.19 17.06 0.04
C PRO A 347 -1.75 17.14 0.52
N VAL A 348 -1.46 16.59 1.71
CA VAL A 348 -0.13 16.59 2.32
C VAL A 348 0.31 15.17 2.64
N VAL A 349 1.51 14.80 2.21
CA VAL A 349 2.12 13.50 2.53
C VAL A 349 3.51 13.70 3.13
N PHE A 350 3.77 12.98 4.22
CA PHE A 350 5.10 12.81 4.81
C PHE A 350 5.60 11.41 4.50
N ILE A 351 6.69 11.25 3.77
CA ILE A 351 7.44 10.00 3.67
C ILE A 351 8.62 10.08 4.63
N VAL A 352 8.63 9.22 5.64
CA VAL A 352 9.66 9.18 6.68
C VAL A 352 10.64 8.02 6.48
N GLY A 353 11.84 8.16 7.01
CA GLY A 353 12.88 7.15 6.87
C GLY A 353 13.40 7.02 5.44
N CYS A 354 13.53 8.14 4.72
CA CYS A 354 14.17 8.20 3.39
C CYS A 354 15.70 7.99 3.50
N GLU A 355 16.09 6.81 3.94
CA GLU A 355 17.45 6.42 4.34
C GLU A 355 17.89 5.19 3.54
N ASN A 356 19.16 5.16 3.14
CA ASN A 356 19.74 3.96 2.53
C ASN A 356 19.67 2.78 3.53
N GLN A 357 19.36 1.57 3.03
CA GLN A 357 19.03 0.35 3.78
C GLN A 357 17.59 0.26 4.30
N LEU A 358 16.85 1.36 4.35
CA LEU A 358 15.43 1.39 4.72
C LEU A 358 14.54 1.64 3.49
N LEU A 359 14.93 2.58 2.63
CA LEU A 359 14.34 2.84 1.32
C LEU A 359 15.49 3.08 0.33
N PRO A 360 15.93 2.07 -0.44
CA PRO A 360 15.41 0.71 -0.53
C PRO A 360 15.75 -0.17 0.68
N LEU A 361 14.87 -1.13 1.00
CA LEU A 361 15.05 -2.06 2.11
C LEU A 361 16.13 -3.13 1.81
N ASN A 362 17.30 -2.98 2.44
CA ASN A 362 18.41 -3.94 2.30
C ASN A 362 18.95 -4.45 3.66
N ALA A 363 18.26 -4.12 4.76
CA ALA A 363 18.67 -4.46 6.12
C ALA A 363 18.01 -5.75 6.64
N GLY A 364 18.65 -6.40 7.63
CA GLY A 364 18.06 -7.53 8.36
C GLY A 364 18.02 -8.85 7.57
N GLY A 365 18.84 -8.98 6.52
CA GLY A 365 18.84 -10.16 5.64
C GLY A 365 17.72 -10.17 4.61
N MET A 366 16.92 -9.10 4.56
CA MET A 366 15.94 -8.86 3.50
C MET A 366 16.65 -8.12 2.37
N ILE A 367 16.67 -8.72 1.19
CA ILE A 367 17.11 -8.06 -0.04
C ILE A 367 15.85 -7.95 -0.89
N SER A 368 15.33 -6.73 -1.02
CA SER A 368 14.23 -6.46 -1.95
C SER A 368 14.78 -6.12 -3.34
N ASP A 369 14.01 -6.42 -4.37
CA ASP A 369 14.28 -5.90 -5.70
C ASP A 369 14.27 -4.37 -5.67
N ILE A 370 15.37 -3.75 -6.10
CA ILE A 370 15.53 -2.29 -6.11
C ILE A 370 14.49 -1.62 -6.99
N GLU A 371 14.07 -2.27 -8.08
CA GLU A 371 13.06 -1.72 -8.99
C GLU A 371 11.66 -1.80 -8.37
N GLU A 372 11.38 -2.82 -7.55
CA GLU A 372 10.14 -2.88 -6.77
C GLU A 372 10.12 -1.81 -5.67
N GLU A 373 11.22 -1.60 -4.95
CA GLU A 373 11.33 -0.52 -3.96
C GLU A 373 11.25 0.87 -4.59
N ARG A 374 11.75 1.03 -5.82
CA ARG A 374 11.62 2.26 -6.61
C ARG A 374 10.15 2.53 -6.96
N ARG A 375 9.42 1.51 -7.45
CA ARG A 375 7.96 1.59 -7.68
C ARG A 375 7.21 1.89 -6.38
N LEU A 376 7.61 1.30 -5.26
CA LEU A 376 7.03 1.58 -3.95
C LEU A 376 7.22 3.04 -3.53
N PHE A 377 8.42 3.59 -3.73
CA PHE A 377 8.70 4.99 -3.46
C PHE A 377 7.91 5.93 -4.39
N TYR A 378 7.85 5.62 -5.70
CA TYR A 378 7.03 6.32 -6.68
C TYR A 378 5.53 6.34 -6.28
N VAL A 379 4.98 5.20 -5.88
CA VAL A 379 3.60 5.11 -5.38
C VAL A 379 3.41 6.06 -4.21
N GLY A 380 4.32 6.06 -3.23
CA GLY A 380 4.30 6.97 -2.08
C GLY A 380 4.31 8.44 -2.48
N MET A 381 5.18 8.83 -3.41
CA MET A 381 5.29 10.22 -3.90
C MET A 381 4.00 10.68 -4.59
N THR A 382 3.41 9.82 -5.42
CA THR A 382 2.18 10.12 -6.17
C THR A 382 0.90 10.09 -5.32
N ARG A 383 1.00 9.80 -4.01
CA ARG A 383 -0.14 9.98 -3.08
C ARG A 383 -0.33 11.45 -2.71
N ALA A 384 0.71 12.27 -2.85
CA ALA A 384 0.66 13.70 -2.54
C ALA A 384 0.01 14.48 -3.68
N LYS A 385 -1.00 15.30 -3.34
CA LYS A 385 -1.58 16.25 -4.29
C LYS A 385 -0.77 17.55 -4.37
N GLU A 386 -0.39 18.10 -3.21
CA GLU A 386 0.14 19.47 -3.12
C GLU A 386 1.49 19.57 -2.42
N ARG A 387 1.67 18.90 -1.27
CA ARG A 387 2.91 18.96 -0.48
C ARG A 387 3.44 17.57 -0.20
N LEU A 388 4.72 17.37 -0.52
CA LEU A 388 5.44 16.15 -0.20
C LEU A 388 6.65 16.47 0.67
N TYR A 389 6.66 15.93 1.88
CA TYR A 389 7.79 15.98 2.79
C TYR A 389 8.54 14.65 2.74
N MET A 390 9.83 14.67 2.44
CA MET A 390 10.71 13.51 2.48
C MET A 390 11.73 13.71 3.58
N ILE A 391 11.61 12.93 4.66
CA ILE A 391 12.38 13.13 5.88
C ILE A 391 13.28 11.93 6.10
N ARG A 392 14.49 12.20 6.59
CA ARG A 392 15.43 11.16 7.02
C ARG A 392 16.05 11.46 8.37
N ALA A 393 16.30 10.42 9.14
CA ALA A 393 17.20 10.47 10.28
C ALA A 393 18.64 10.19 9.84
N LYS A 394 19.61 10.93 10.40
CA LYS A 394 21.04 10.66 10.21
C LYS A 394 21.49 9.39 10.93
N GLN A 395 20.76 8.99 11.97
CA GLN A 395 21.06 7.84 12.80
C GLN A 395 19.75 7.22 13.29
N ARG A 396 19.62 5.90 13.15
CA ARG A 396 18.42 5.15 13.51
C ARG A 396 18.79 3.86 14.25
N MET A 397 17.90 3.39 15.12
CA MET A 397 17.94 2.02 15.64
C MET A 397 17.11 1.10 14.73
N LEU A 398 17.75 0.13 14.08
CA LEU A 398 17.13 -0.92 13.28
C LEU A 398 17.59 -2.28 13.78
N TYR A 399 16.67 -3.21 14.02
CA TYR A 399 16.97 -4.58 14.51
C TYR A 399 17.89 -4.61 15.75
N GLY A 400 17.66 -3.69 16.69
CA GLY A 400 18.45 -3.57 17.92
C GLY A 400 19.85 -2.98 17.74
N GLN A 401 20.24 -2.60 16.52
CA GLN A 401 21.52 -1.97 16.22
C GLN A 401 21.33 -0.51 15.83
N LYS A 402 22.18 0.35 16.39
CA LYS A 402 22.21 1.77 16.06
C LYS A 402 23.18 1.99 14.91
N ALA A 403 22.70 2.51 13.80
CA ALA A 403 23.51 2.77 12.61
C ALA A 403 23.30 4.20 12.11
N GLN A 404 24.35 4.73 11.47
CA GLN A 404 24.22 5.92 10.63
C GLN A 404 23.90 5.46 9.21
N HIS A 405 22.89 6.07 8.62
CA HIS A 405 22.43 5.74 7.28
C HIS A 405 22.64 6.93 6.37
N ASP A 406 23.18 6.69 5.18
CA ASP A 406 23.20 7.68 4.11
C ASP A 406 21.77 8.03 3.66
N PRO A 407 21.55 9.17 2.97
CA PRO A 407 20.28 9.43 2.31
C PRO A 407 19.88 8.28 1.39
N SER A 408 18.58 8.06 1.23
CA SER A 408 18.07 7.14 0.20
C SER A 408 18.64 7.52 -1.17
N PRO A 409 19.13 6.55 -1.97
CA PRO A 409 19.60 6.83 -3.33
C PRO A 409 18.50 7.44 -4.22
N PHE A 410 17.23 7.14 -3.96
CA PHE A 410 16.10 7.70 -4.71
C PHE A 410 15.98 9.22 -4.56
N LEU A 411 16.51 9.81 -3.48
CA LEU A 411 16.55 11.27 -3.33
C LEU A 411 17.56 11.93 -4.27
N ALA A 412 18.58 11.20 -4.73
CA ALA A 412 19.59 11.71 -5.66
C ALA A 412 19.07 11.75 -7.11
N ASP A 413 18.06 10.92 -7.44
CA ASP A 413 17.46 10.85 -8.77
C ASP A 413 16.59 12.09 -9.08
N ILE A 414 16.21 12.85 -8.06
CA ILE A 414 15.41 14.08 -8.20
C ILE A 414 16.35 15.26 -8.46
N GLU A 415 16.01 16.14 -9.39
CA GLU A 415 16.79 17.35 -9.67
C GLU A 415 16.74 18.37 -8.52
N GLU A 416 17.83 19.11 -8.30
CA GLU A 416 17.91 20.08 -7.20
C GLU A 416 16.92 21.25 -7.32
N GLY A 417 16.51 21.61 -8.55
CA GLY A 417 15.55 22.69 -8.79
C GLY A 417 14.15 22.42 -8.24
N LEU A 418 13.80 21.15 -8.03
CA LEU A 418 12.53 20.74 -7.44
C LEU A 418 12.59 20.64 -5.91
N LYS A 419 13.79 20.59 -5.32
CA LYS A 419 13.99 20.33 -3.90
C LYS A 419 14.00 21.61 -3.08
N GLU A 420 13.15 21.67 -2.08
CA GLU A 420 13.19 22.69 -1.04
C GLU A 420 13.86 22.13 0.21
N TYR A 421 14.95 22.74 0.65
CA TYR A 421 15.60 22.38 1.92
C TYR A 421 15.21 23.40 3.00
N GLU A 422 14.58 22.93 4.08
CA GLU A 422 14.35 23.80 5.23
C GLU A 422 15.70 24.17 5.87
N LYS A 423 15.96 25.49 5.99
CA LYS A 423 17.08 25.99 6.78
C LYS A 423 16.87 25.55 8.23
N ILE A 424 17.87 24.90 8.81
CA ILE A 424 17.87 24.55 10.23
C ILE A 424 17.80 25.85 11.03
N VAL A 425 16.61 26.26 11.46
CA VAL A 425 16.47 27.26 12.50
C VAL A 425 16.93 26.56 13.76
N SER A 426 18.12 26.91 14.26
CA SER A 426 18.57 26.44 15.56
C SER A 426 17.47 26.79 16.56
N MET A 427 16.78 25.79 17.10
CA MET A 427 15.86 25.96 18.21
C MET A 427 16.69 26.50 19.38
N SER A 428 16.76 27.82 19.52
CA SER A 428 17.37 28.42 20.69
C SER A 428 16.55 27.92 21.88
N LYS A 429 17.23 27.35 22.87
CA LYS A 429 16.58 26.94 24.11
C LYS A 429 15.84 28.17 24.64
N SER A 430 14.51 28.12 24.61
CA SER A 430 13.69 29.02 25.42
C SER A 430 14.24 28.95 26.84
N ARG A 431 14.92 30.03 27.29
CA ARG A 431 15.33 30.20 28.68
C ARG A 431 14.09 29.91 29.53
N LYS A 432 14.18 28.94 30.44
CA LYS A 432 13.10 28.66 31.38
C LYS A 432 12.76 29.98 32.09
N LYS A 433 11.48 30.30 32.16
CA LYS A 433 10.92 31.46 32.86
C LYS A 433 11.25 31.49 34.38
N SER A 434 11.95 30.47 34.90
CA SER A 434 12.44 30.40 36.28
C SER A 434 13.66 31.27 36.57
N ASP A 435 14.42 31.66 35.55
CA ASP A 435 15.72 32.31 35.77
C ASP A 435 15.62 33.86 35.74
N LEU A 436 14.44 34.41 35.42
CA LEU A 436 14.18 35.85 35.42
C LEU A 436 13.74 36.40 36.80
N GLN A 437 13.42 35.53 37.76
CA GLN A 437 13.01 35.96 39.12
C GLN A 437 14.19 36.19 40.07
N PHE A 438 15.40 35.71 39.75
CA PHE A 438 16.57 35.87 40.61
C PHE A 438 17.43 37.10 40.28
N ASP A 439 17.30 37.69 39.09
CA ASP A 439 18.07 38.88 38.68
C ASP A 439 17.44 40.21 39.13
N LEU A 440 16.28 40.20 39.81
CA LEU A 440 15.64 41.42 40.32
C LEU A 440 16.00 41.77 41.78
N PHE A 441 16.89 40.98 42.42
CA PHE A 441 17.25 41.12 43.84
C PHE A 441 18.76 41.14 44.13
N GLN A 442 19.61 41.60 43.19
CA GLN A 442 21.01 41.93 43.50
C GLN A 442 21.32 43.42 43.40
#